data_AF-A0A951Z6C3-F1
#
_entry.id   AF-A0A951Z6C3-F1
#
_cell.length_a   1.000
_cell.length_b   1.000
_cell.length_c   1.000
_cell.angle_alpha   90.00
_cell.angle_beta   90.00
_cell.angle_gamma   90.00
#
_symmetry.space_group_name_H-M   'P 1'
#
loop_
_entity.id
_entity.type
_entity.pdbx_description
1 polymer ?
#
loop_
_entity_poly.entity_id
_entity_poly.type
_entity_poly.pdbx_seq_one_letter_code
_entity_poly.pdbx_strand_id
1 'polypeptide(L)' 'TGRSVEFTPDGRHLVYAVYITGTVTAIYVVQVEDWSVVRVIHPDTFLGDLAISPDGRYVCAGRLFRIADGSE' A
#
# COMPACT_ATOMS: atom_id res chain seq x y z
N THR A 1 -8.51 0.29 -8.62
CA THR A 1 -7.19 -0.32 -8.84
C THR A 1 -6.25 0.20 -7.77
N GLY A 2 -6.13 -0.49 -6.62
CA GLY A 2 -5.04 -0.18 -5.73
C GLY A 2 -3.74 -0.65 -6.38
N ARG A 3 -2.77 0.24 -6.48
CA ARG A 3 -1.46 -0.07 -7.04
C ARG A 3 -0.58 -0.45 -5.85
N SER A 4 0.24 -1.49 -6.00
CA SER A 4 1.23 -1.87 -4.99
C SER A 4 2.34 -0.83 -4.81
N VAL A 5 2.32 0.24 -5.59
CA VAL A 5 3.25 1.36 -5.58
C VAL A 5 2.52 2.64 -6.04
N GLU A 6 2.65 3.72 -5.28
CA GLU A 6 2.02 5.01 -5.58
C GLU A 6 2.80 6.18 -4.97
N PHE A 7 2.91 7.28 -5.71
CA PHE A 7 3.43 8.55 -5.18
C PHE A 7 2.34 9.26 -4.38
N THR A 8 2.71 9.90 -3.27
CA THR A 8 1.78 10.81 -2.59
C THR A 8 1.39 11.96 -3.51
N PRO A 9 0.17 12.54 -3.38
CA PRO A 9 -0.29 13.65 -4.22
C PRO A 9 0.63 14.88 -4.23
N ASP A 10 1.37 15.11 -3.14
CA ASP A 10 2.37 16.18 -3.03
C ASP A 10 3.71 15.85 -3.70
N GLY A 11 3.89 14.62 -4.21
CA GLY A 11 5.10 14.12 -4.85
C GLY A 11 6.30 13.91 -3.92
N ARG A 12 6.14 14.08 -2.60
CA ARG A 12 7.26 14.04 -1.65
C ARG A 12 7.63 12.62 -1.22
N HIS A 13 6.68 11.70 -1.29
CA HIS A 13 6.88 10.31 -0.87
C HIS A 13 6.44 9.32 -1.94
N LEU A 14 7.11 8.18 -1.97
CA LEU A 14 6.68 6.96 -2.65
C LEU A 14 6.27 5.94 -1.60
N VAL A 15 5.07 5.38 -1.75
CA VAL A 15 4.57 4.30 -0.90
C VAL A 15 4.48 3.03 -1.72
N TYR A 16 5.03 1.92 -1.22
CA TYR A 16 4.87 0.62 -1.88
C TYR A 16 4.77 -0.55 -0.89
N ALA A 17 4.07 -1.60 -1.30
CA ALA A 17 3.95 -2.84 -0.57
C ALA A 17 4.94 -3.90 -1.08
N VAL A 18 5.52 -4.65 -0.15
CA VAL A 18 6.30 -5.86 -0.42
C VAL A 18 5.43 -7.08 -0.16
N TYR A 19 5.34 -7.96 -1.15
CA TYR A 19 4.54 -9.17 -1.09
C TYR A 19 5.43 -10.41 -0.93
N ILE A 20 5.11 -11.25 0.04
CA ILE A 20 5.70 -12.59 0.19
C ILE A 20 4.53 -13.58 0.22
N THR A 21 4.59 -14.62 -0.62
CA THR A 21 3.53 -15.64 -0.71
C THR A 21 2.11 -15.07 -0.90
N GLY A 22 1.97 -13.97 -1.64
CA GLY A 22 0.68 -13.37 -1.97
C GLY A 22 0.08 -12.46 -0.88
N THR A 23 0.84 -12.11 0.16
CA THR A 23 0.40 -11.14 1.17
C THR A 23 1.41 -10.02 1.37
N VAL A 24 0.92 -8.83 1.71
CA VAL A 24 1.78 -7.70 2.09
C VAL A 24 2.46 -8.03 3.43
N THR A 25 3.79 -7.99 3.44
CA THR A 25 4.62 -8.23 4.64
C THR A 25 5.32 -6.98 5.13
N ALA A 26 5.44 -5.98 4.28
CA ALA A 26 5.95 -4.68 4.62
C ALA A 26 5.36 -3.62 3.70
N ILE A 27 5.15 -2.43 4.24
CA ILE A 27 4.83 -1.22 3.48
C ILE A 27 5.98 -0.25 3.72
N TYR A 28 6.59 0.21 2.63
CA TYR A 28 7.67 1.17 2.66
C TYR A 28 7.15 2.55 2.32
N VAL A 29 7.65 3.54 3.03
CA VAL A 29 7.52 4.96 2.69
C VAL A 29 8.92 5.48 2.43
N VAL A 30 9.11 6.01 1.23
CA VAL A 30 10.39 6.49 0.73
C VAL A 30 10.28 7.96 0.42
N GLN A 31 11.26 8.76 0.84
CA GLN A 31 11.36 10.16 0.44
C GLN A 31 11.88 10.24 -1.00
N VAL A 32 11.21 11.01 -1.86
CA VAL A 32 11.53 11.06 -3.30
C VAL A 32 12.81 11.83 -3.59
N GLU A 33 13.17 12.78 -2.73
CA GLU A 33 14.34 13.66 -2.89
C GLU A 33 15.65 12.87 -2.97
N ASP A 34 15.82 11.86 -2.12
CA ASP A 34 17.06 11.10 -1.97
C ASP A 34 16.86 9.58 -1.96
N TRP A 35 15.62 9.11 -2.15
CA TRP A 35 15.23 7.71 -2.11
C TRP A 35 15.48 7.01 -0.76
N SER A 36 15.62 7.78 0.31
CA SER A 36 15.76 7.23 1.65
C SER A 36 14.45 6.62 2.15
N VAL A 37 14.56 5.46 2.82
CA VAL A 37 13.41 4.85 3.51
C VAL A 37 13.17 5.62 4.80
N VAL A 38 12.05 6.34 4.86
CA VAL A 38 11.67 7.13 6.05
C VAL A 38 10.77 6.36 7.01
N ARG A 39 10.11 5.29 6.52
CA ARG A 39 9.30 4.40 7.34
C ARG A 39 9.15 3.02 6.72
N VAL A 40 9.11 2.01 7.58
CA VAL A 40 8.66 0.66 7.23
C VAL A 40 7.55 0.28 8.20
N ILE A 41 6.45 -0.24 7.66
CA ILE A 41 5.30 -0.70 8.44
C ILE A 41 5.17 -2.20 8.19
N HIS A 42 5.22 -2.98 9.26
CA HIS A 42 5.00 -4.42 9.22
C HIS A 42 3.58 -4.70 9.71
N PRO A 43 2.66 -5.05 8.82
CA PRO A 43 1.30 -5.42 9.21
C PRO A 43 1.31 -6.72 10.03
N ASP A 44 0.45 -6.79 11.02
CA ASP A 44 0.19 -7.96 11.88
C ASP A 44 -0.86 -8.90 11.28
N THR A 45 -1.41 -8.57 10.11
CA THR A 45 -2.47 -9.30 9.43
C THR A 45 -2.26 -9.35 7.92
N PHE A 46 -3.00 -10.26 7.27
CA PHE A 46 -2.98 -10.43 5.82
C PHE A 46 -3.67 -9.27 5.10
N LEU A 47 -2.87 -8.41 4.47
CA LEU A 47 -3.36 -7.32 3.63
C LEU A 47 -3.27 -7.71 2.14
N GLY A 48 -4.22 -7.20 1.36
CA GLY A 48 -4.30 -7.42 -0.07
C GLY A 48 -4.10 -6.15 -0.90
N ASP A 49 -4.45 -4.99 -0.36
CA ASP A 49 -4.47 -3.74 -1.11
C ASP A 49 -4.05 -2.53 -0.29
N LEU A 50 -3.61 -1.48 -1.01
CA LEU A 50 -3.22 -0.17 -0.47
C LEU A 50 -3.92 0.95 -1.25
N ALA A 51 -4.24 2.04 -0.55
CA ALA A 51 -4.68 3.29 -1.18
C ALA A 51 -4.17 4.51 -0.40
N ILE A 52 -3.80 5.56 -1.12
CA ILE A 52 -3.43 6.86 -0.52
C ILE A 52 -4.65 7.79 -0.52
N SER A 53 -4.86 8.53 0.57
CA SER A 53 -5.91 9.55 0.62
C SER A 53 -5.64 10.69 -0.37
N PRO A 54 -6.67 11.36 -0.91
CA PRO A 54 -6.46 12.46 -1.87
C PRO A 54 -5.66 13.63 -1.31
N ASP A 55 -5.68 13.84 0.01
CA ASP A 55 -4.87 14.84 0.71
C ASP A 55 -3.45 14.35 1.06
N GLY A 56 -3.11 13.10 0.73
CA GLY A 56 -1.80 12.48 0.94
C GLY A 56 -1.46 12.14 2.40
N ARG A 57 -2.35 12.42 3.34
CA ARG A 57 -2.07 12.27 4.78
C ARG A 57 -2.22 10.86 5.32
N TYR A 58 -2.96 10.00 4.62
CA TYR A 58 -3.27 8.65 5.08
C TYR A 58 -2.96 7.62 4.01
N VAL A 59 -2.44 6.48 4.46
CA VAL A 59 -2.37 5.25 3.68
C VAL A 59 -3.33 4.27 4.33
N CYS A 60 -4.35 3.85 3.58
CA CYS A 60 -5.25 2.78 3.99
C CYS A 60 -4.72 1.46 3.46
N ALA A 61 -4.68 0.46 4.34
CA ALA A 61 -4.29 -0.89 3.97
C ALA A 61 -5.40 -1.86 4.41
N GLY A 62 -5.82 -2.73 3.50
CA GLY A 62 -7.00 -3.56 3.73
C GLY A 62 -6.94 -4.90 3.00
N ARG A 63 -7.79 -5.82 3.43
CA ARG A 63 -7.99 -7.10 2.76
C ARG A 63 -9.11 -6.96 1.74
N LEU A 64 -8.76 -7.14 0.46
CA LEU A 64 -9.77 -7.18 -0.60
C LEU A 64 -10.43 -8.57 -0.59
N PHE A 65 -11.70 -8.64 -0.23
CA PHE A 65 -12.50 -9.83 -0.50
C PHE A 65 -13.26 -9.58 -1.81
N ARG A 66 -13.04 -10.46 -2.80
CA ARG A 66 -13.98 -10.57 -3.91
C ARG A 66 -15.21 -11.28 -3.40
N ILE A 67 -16.35 -10.59 -3.38
CA ILE A 67 -17.64 -11.27 -3.32
C ILE A 67 -17.88 -11.76 -4.74
N ALA A 68 -17.78 -13.07 -4.96
CA ALA A 68 -18.33 -13.67 -6.16
C ALA A 68 -19.85 -13.66 -6.00
N ASP A 69 -20.55 -12.99 -6.89
CA ASP A 69 -21.97 -13.20 -7.07
C ASP A 69 -22.15 -14.63 -7.60
N GLY A 70 -22.83 -15.47 -6.83
CA GLY A 70 -22.91 -16.91 -7.05
C GLY A 70 -23.73 -17.31 -8.27
N SER A 71 -23.25 -17.01 -9.48
CA SER A 71 -23.67 -17.70 -10.69
C SER A 71 -22.64 -18.78 -11.04
N GLU A 72 -22.93 -20.00 -10.57
CA GLU A 72 -22.50 -21.25 -11.23
C GLU A 72 -23.45 -21.57 -12.40
#